data_AF-A0A433YAS9-F1
#
_entry.id   AF-A0A433YAS9-F1
#
_cell.length_a   1.000
_cell.length_b   1.000
_cell.length_c   1.000
_cell.angle_alpha   90.00
_cell.angle_beta   90.00
_cell.angle_gamma   90.00
#
_symmetry.space_group_name_H-M   'P 1'
#
loop_
_entity.id
_entity.type
_entity.pdbx_description
1 polymer ?
#
loop_
_entity_poly.entity_id
_entity_poly.type
_entity_poly.pdbx_seq_one_letter_code
_entity_poly.pdbx_strand_id
1 'polypeptide(L)'
;MMNTVVEEQNVYEDLDPHDTYFFKIGVRGLVCFHGRNYSLKKRLSAEQTSKLISDSSFYRISTNCYVNLFKVHAVQDNVLLFRDEYHGIKTINVSRRNIEGVKRLLPGTNRALASRIH
;
A
#
# COMPACT_ATOMS: atom_id res chain seq x y z
N MET A 1 -34.68 -9.32 27.97
CA MET A 1 -34.12 -8.27 27.10
C MET A 1 -32.77 -7.89 27.67
N MET A 2 -31.70 -8.40 27.06
CA MET A 2 -30.34 -8.05 27.42
C MET A 2 -29.77 -7.38 26.16
N ASN A 3 -29.68 -6.06 26.19
CA ASN A 3 -29.08 -5.31 25.11
C ASN A 3 -27.56 -5.37 25.31
N THR A 4 -26.96 -6.51 25.00
CA THR A 4 -25.51 -6.60 24.84
C THR A 4 -25.18 -5.90 23.54
N VAL A 5 -25.06 -4.58 23.61
CA VAL A 5 -24.21 -3.84 22.67
C VAL A 5 -22.82 -4.38 22.97
N VAL A 6 -22.39 -5.36 22.19
CA VAL A 6 -20.97 -5.66 22.05
C VAL A 6 -20.39 -4.35 21.58
N GLU A 7 -19.69 -3.64 22.48
CA GLU A 7 -18.84 -2.55 22.07
C GLU A 7 -17.90 -3.15 21.03
N GLU A 8 -18.16 -2.83 19.77
CA GLU A 8 -17.26 -3.04 18.65
C GLU A 8 -16.02 -2.22 18.99
N GLN A 9 -15.12 -2.78 19.81
CA GLN A 9 -13.80 -2.22 20.02
C GLN A 9 -13.23 -1.95 18.64
N ASN A 10 -12.88 -0.69 18.40
CA ASN A 10 -12.57 -0.13 17.11
C ASN A 10 -11.24 -0.71 16.61
N VAL A 11 -11.27 -1.96 16.10
CA VAL A 11 -10.11 -2.69 15.51
C VAL A 11 -9.45 -1.87 14.38
N TYR A 12 -10.11 -0.79 13.94
CA TYR A 12 -9.76 0.08 12.83
C TYR A 12 -9.13 1.43 13.24
N GLU A 13 -9.04 1.74 14.54
CA GLU A 13 -8.42 3.01 14.99
C GLU A 13 -6.88 2.99 14.81
N ASP A 14 -6.24 1.84 15.00
CA ASP A 14 -4.78 1.68 15.00
C ASP A 14 -4.19 1.12 13.68
N LEU A 15 -4.77 1.49 12.52
CA LEU A 15 -4.11 1.17 11.25
C LEU A 15 -2.77 1.91 11.15
N ASP A 16 -1.66 1.17 11.22
CA ASP A 16 -0.36 1.65 10.74
C ASP A 16 -0.34 1.64 9.20
N PRO A 17 -0.19 2.81 8.53
CA PRO A 17 -0.07 2.87 7.09
C PRO A 17 1.05 1.98 6.51
N HIS A 18 2.13 1.75 7.26
CA HIS A 18 3.26 0.94 6.82
C HIS A 18 2.94 -0.55 6.71
N ASP A 19 1.85 -1.03 7.31
CA ASP A 19 1.36 -2.40 7.12
C ASP A 19 0.63 -2.61 5.79
N THR A 20 0.34 -1.52 5.08
CA THR A 20 -0.37 -1.55 3.81
C THR A 20 0.59 -1.73 2.64
N TYR A 21 0.11 -2.39 1.60
CA TYR A 21 0.84 -2.56 0.34
C TYR A 21 0.80 -1.30 -0.50
N PHE A 22 -0.37 -0.69 -0.59
CA PHE A 22 -0.58 0.57 -1.28
C PHE A 22 -1.83 1.24 -0.73
N PHE A 23 -1.95 2.54 -0.96
CA PHE A 23 -3.17 3.28 -0.67
C PHE A 23 -3.57 4.16 -1.85
N LYS A 24 -4.87 4.45 -1.90
CA LYS A 24 -5.48 5.34 -2.88
C LYS A 24 -6.19 6.50 -2.20
N ILE A 25 -5.90 7.71 -2.66
CA ILE A 25 -6.58 8.91 -2.22
C ILE A 25 -7.84 9.10 -3.07
N GLY A 26 -8.98 9.12 -2.40
CA GLY A 26 -10.28 9.43 -2.96
C GLY A 26 -10.66 10.89 -2.71
N VAL A 27 -11.93 11.18 -2.95
CA VAL A 27 -12.49 12.53 -2.75
C VAL A 27 -12.62 12.87 -1.27
N ARG A 28 -12.52 14.17 -0.94
CA ARG A 28 -12.79 14.72 0.40
C ARG A 28 -11.99 14.03 1.54
N GLY A 29 -10.74 13.68 1.29
CA GLY A 29 -9.85 13.07 2.29
C GLY A 29 -10.14 11.59 2.59
N LEU A 30 -10.97 10.92 1.80
CA LEU A 30 -11.16 9.47 1.94
C LEU A 30 -9.92 8.75 1.40
N VAL A 31 -9.27 7.94 2.22
CA VAL A 31 -8.11 7.12 1.82
C VAL A 31 -8.48 5.64 1.92
N CYS A 32 -8.21 4.89 0.84
CA CYS A 32 -8.41 3.46 0.77
C CYS A 32 -7.06 2.75 0.90
N PHE A 33 -6.83 2.08 2.02
CA PHE A 33 -5.64 1.30 2.30
C PHE A 33 -5.85 -0.15 1.89
N HIS A 34 -4.89 -0.73 1.19
CA HIS A 34 -4.92 -2.13 0.76
C HIS A 34 -3.77 -2.87 1.40
N GLY A 35 -4.08 -3.74 2.35
CA GLY A 35 -3.10 -4.61 3.01
C GLY A 35 -3.21 -6.06 2.55
N ARG A 36 -2.56 -6.95 3.29
CA ARG A 36 -2.48 -8.40 3.02
C ARG A 36 -3.84 -9.05 2.79
N ASN A 37 -4.73 -8.94 3.78
CA ASN A 37 -6.04 -9.60 3.79
C ASN A 37 -7.19 -8.60 3.99
N TYR A 38 -6.97 -7.32 3.73
CA TYR A 38 -7.98 -6.29 4.00
C TYR A 38 -7.95 -5.17 2.97
N SER A 39 -9.06 -4.43 2.91
CA SER A 39 -9.10 -3.08 2.35
C SER A 39 -9.86 -2.19 3.32
N LEU A 40 -9.21 -1.14 3.82
CA LEU A 40 -9.78 -0.24 4.82
C LEU A 40 -9.99 1.14 4.21
N LYS A 41 -11.15 1.73 4.45
CA LYS A 41 -11.45 3.11 4.08
C LYS A 41 -11.41 3.98 5.33
N LYS A 42 -10.55 4.99 5.36
CA LYS A 42 -10.43 5.94 6.48
C LYS A 42 -10.45 7.35 5.94
N ARG A 43 -11.23 8.23 6.57
CA ARG A 43 -11.17 9.67 6.25
C ARG A 43 -10.01 10.27 7.04
N LEU A 44 -9.09 10.91 6.34
CA LEU A 44 -7.96 11.61 6.94
C LEU A 44 -8.18 13.12 6.83
N SER A 45 -7.66 13.86 7.81
CA SER A 45 -7.53 15.30 7.69
C SER A 45 -6.52 15.66 6.59
N ALA A 46 -6.53 16.93 6.16
CA ALA A 46 -5.54 17.41 5.21
C ALA A 46 -4.10 17.25 5.74
N GLU A 47 -3.89 17.49 7.03
CA GLU A 47 -2.60 17.34 7.69
C GLU A 47 -2.14 15.87 7.71
N GLN A 48 -3.03 14.95 8.11
CA GLN A 48 -2.74 13.51 8.11
C GLN A 48 -2.44 12.99 6.71
N THR A 49 -3.20 13.44 5.70
CA THR A 49 -2.95 13.08 4.31
C THR A 49 -1.61 13.63 3.83
N SER A 50 -1.28 14.88 4.16
CA SER A 50 -0.01 15.52 3.81
C SER A 50 1.18 14.75 4.39
N LYS A 51 1.12 14.40 5.69
CA LYS A 51 2.11 13.56 6.36
C LYS A 51 2.27 12.22 5.64
N LEU A 52 1.17 11.53 5.36
CA LEU A 52 1.17 10.24 4.68
C LEU A 52 1.79 10.28 3.28
N ILE A 53 1.50 11.30 2.46
CA ILE A 53 2.06 11.39 1.10
C ILE A 53 3.50 11.90 1.06
N SER A 54 3.98 12.50 2.15
CA SER A 54 5.36 12.98 2.29
C SER A 54 6.34 11.89 2.77
N ASP A 55 5.81 10.77 3.23
CA ASP A 55 6.58 9.65 3.75
C ASP A 55 7.34 8.92 2.63
N SER A 56 8.66 8.82 2.80
CA SER A 56 9.59 8.25 1.81
C SER A 56 9.44 6.74 1.62
N SER A 57 8.73 6.05 2.51
CA SER A 57 8.36 4.64 2.36
C SER A 57 7.37 4.43 1.21
N PHE A 58 6.64 5.49 0.82
CA PHE A 58 5.64 5.42 -0.21
C PHE A 58 6.07 6.17 -1.47
N TYR A 59 5.84 5.53 -2.62
CA TYR A 59 6.11 6.13 -3.92
C TYR A 59 4.82 6.35 -4.70
N ARG A 60 4.63 7.57 -5.21
CA ARG A 60 3.47 7.93 -6.03
C ARG A 60 3.60 7.36 -7.44
N ILE A 61 2.77 6.38 -7.77
CA ILE A 61 2.76 5.72 -9.10
C ILE A 61 1.68 6.27 -10.05
N SER A 62 0.74 7.06 -9.54
CA SER A 62 -0.29 7.74 -10.33
C SER A 62 -0.86 8.93 -9.55
N THR A 63 -1.84 9.65 -10.12
CA THR A 63 -2.41 10.85 -9.51
C THR A 63 -2.87 10.64 -8.07
N ASN A 64 -3.36 9.45 -7.72
CA ASN A 64 -3.89 9.20 -6.40
C ASN A 64 -3.44 7.87 -5.78
N CYS A 65 -2.46 7.18 -6.34
CA CYS A 65 -2.02 5.88 -5.84
C CYS A 65 -0.56 5.91 -5.39
N TYR A 66 -0.33 5.39 -4.19
CA TYR A 66 0.96 5.36 -3.52
C TYR A 66 1.26 3.93 -3.09
N VAL A 67 2.45 3.43 -3.44
CA VAL A 67 2.87 2.06 -3.14
C VAL A 67 3.93 2.06 -2.07
N ASN A 68 3.86 1.11 -1.14
CA ASN A 68 4.85 0.92 -0.10
C ASN A 68 6.05 0.15 -0.66
N LEU A 69 7.20 0.82 -0.76
CA LEU A 69 8.43 0.27 -1.35
C LEU A 69 8.96 -0.94 -0.56
N PHE A 70 8.75 -0.96 0.75
CA PHE A 70 9.22 -2.04 1.62
C PHE A 70 8.37 -3.30 1.55
N LYS A 71 7.15 -3.21 1.01
CA LYS A 71 6.24 -4.35 0.85
C LYS A 71 6.24 -4.92 -0.58
N VAL A 72 6.98 -4.32 -1.52
CA VAL A 72 7.14 -4.87 -2.86
C VAL A 72 7.98 -6.14 -2.78
N HIS A 73 7.38 -7.27 -3.17
CA HIS A 73 8.04 -8.57 -3.25
C HIS A 73 8.82 -8.71 -4.56
N ALA A 74 8.19 -8.39 -5.68
CA ALA A 74 8.79 -8.50 -7.01
C ALA A 74 8.24 -7.46 -7.98
N VAL A 75 8.96 -7.26 -9.07
CA VAL A 75 8.54 -6.44 -10.20
C VAL A 75 8.61 -7.30 -11.47
N GLN A 76 7.46 -7.57 -12.07
CA GLN A 76 7.36 -8.33 -13.32
C GLN A 76 6.74 -7.42 -14.38
N ASP A 77 7.49 -7.15 -15.46
CA ASP A 77 7.11 -6.19 -16.50
C ASP A 77 6.71 -4.81 -15.91
N ASN A 78 5.42 -4.51 -15.99
CA ASN A 78 4.78 -3.28 -15.52
C ASN A 78 3.90 -3.50 -14.28
N VAL A 79 4.13 -4.59 -13.55
CA VAL A 79 3.34 -5.02 -12.40
C VAL A 79 4.23 -5.10 -11.16
N LEU A 80 3.79 -4.47 -10.07
CA LEU A 80 4.36 -4.70 -8.74
C LEU A 80 3.57 -5.81 -8.05
N LEU A 81 4.30 -6.78 -7.49
CA LEU A 81 3.74 -7.87 -6.69
C LEU A 81 4.07 -7.61 -5.22
N PHE A 82 3.09 -7.71 -4.34
CA PHE A 82 3.26 -7.50 -2.89
C PHE A 82 3.26 -8.80 -2.06
N ARG A 83 3.03 -9.94 -2.71
CA ARG A 83 3.07 -11.29 -2.13
C ARG A 83 3.62 -12.29 -3.13
N ASP A 84 4.02 -13.44 -2.60
CA ASP A 84 4.28 -14.65 -3.39
C ASP A 84 2.97 -15.34 -3.80
N GLU A 85 3.08 -16.28 -4.73
CA GLU A 85 1.95 -16.99 -5.34
C GLU A 85 1.17 -17.86 -4.34
N TYR A 86 1.82 -18.27 -3.24
CA TYR A 86 1.24 -19.19 -2.25
C TYR A 86 0.15 -18.55 -1.38
N HIS A 87 0.22 -17.24 -1.17
CA HIS A 87 -0.64 -16.57 -0.21
C HIS A 87 -1.62 -15.56 -0.83
N GLY A 88 -1.88 -15.68 -2.13
CA GLY A 88 -2.73 -14.76 -2.89
C GLY A 88 -1.99 -13.50 -3.29
N ILE A 89 -1.84 -13.31 -4.60
CA ILE A 89 -1.07 -12.20 -5.16
C ILE A 89 -1.94 -10.93 -5.14
N LYS A 90 -1.50 -9.91 -4.40
CA LYS A 90 -1.95 -8.54 -4.63
C LYS A 90 -0.96 -7.88 -5.59
N THR A 91 -1.49 -7.38 -6.69
CA THR A 91 -0.72 -6.72 -7.74
C THR A 91 -1.22 -5.31 -8.00
N ILE A 92 -0.35 -4.48 -8.56
CA ILE A 92 -0.77 -3.21 -9.15
C ILE A 92 0.00 -2.92 -10.43
N ASN A 93 -0.74 -2.50 -11.46
CA ASN A 93 -0.15 -2.02 -12.71
C ASN A 93 0.46 -0.63 -12.51
N VAL A 94 1.65 -0.44 -13.07
CA VAL A 94 2.45 0.78 -12.96
C VAL A 94 2.99 1.13 -14.33
N SER A 95 3.02 2.42 -14.69
CA SER A 95 3.62 2.85 -15.94
C SER A 95 5.11 2.51 -15.98
N ARG A 96 5.67 2.24 -17.17
CA ARG A 96 7.09 1.92 -17.34
C ARG A 96 8.02 2.96 -16.67
N ARG A 97 7.71 4.25 -16.80
CA ARG A 97 8.44 5.34 -16.14
C ARG A 97 8.46 5.18 -14.61
N ASN A 98 7.32 4.85 -14.03
CA ASN A 98 7.20 4.70 -12.58
C ASN A 98 7.81 3.38 -12.09
N ILE A 99 7.85 2.33 -12.91
CA ILE A 99 8.60 1.11 -12.62
C ILE A 99 10.09 1.41 -12.43
N GLU A 100 10.68 2.20 -13.32
CA GLU A 100 12.09 2.59 -13.19
C GLU A 100 12.34 3.42 -11.93
N GLY A 101 11.41 4.31 -11.58
CA GLY A 101 11.44 5.07 -10.33
C GLY A 101 11.39 4.16 -9.11
N VAL A 102 10.45 3.22 -9.07
CA VAL A 102 10.32 2.22 -8.00
C VAL A 102 11.59 1.38 -7.88
N LYS A 103 12.09 0.79 -8.97
CA LYS A 103 13.32 -0.02 -8.96
C LYS A 103 14.54 0.73 -8.41
N ARG A 104 14.62 2.04 -8.65
CA ARG A 104 15.69 2.89 -8.09
C ARG A 104 15.62 3.04 -6.58
N LEU A 105 14.41 3.06 -6.02
CA LEU A 105 14.12 3.34 -4.62
C LEU A 105 13.85 2.08 -3.78
N LEU A 106 13.74 0.90 -4.40
CA LEU A 106 13.57 -0.35 -3.67
C LEU A 106 14.76 -0.56 -2.71
N PRO A 107 14.50 -0.99 -1.46
CA PRO A 107 15.56 -1.40 -0.52
C PRO A 107 16.44 -2.49 -1.13
N GLY A 108 17.73 -2.51 -0.78
CA GLY A 108 18.74 -3.41 -1.38
C GLY A 108 18.32 -4.89 -1.40
N THR A 109 17.65 -5.36 -0.35
CA THR A 109 17.13 -6.73 -0.24
C THR A 109 16.05 -7.05 -1.29
N ASN A 110 15.17 -6.10 -1.58
CA ASN A 110 14.08 -6.27 -2.56
C ASN A 110 14.57 -6.09 -4.00
N ARG A 111 15.63 -5.30 -4.22
CA ARG A 111 16.24 -5.13 -5.54
C ARG A 111 16.81 -6.45 -6.09
N ALA A 112 17.40 -7.28 -5.22
CA ALA A 112 17.97 -8.58 -5.60
C ALA A 112 16.90 -9.66 -5.91
N LEU A 113 15.74 -9.60 -5.26
CA LEU A 113 14.61 -10.49 -5.53
C LEU A 113 13.90 -10.11 -6.83
N ALA A 114 13.71 -8.81 -7.08
CA ALA A 114 13.11 -8.32 -8.32
C ALA A 114 13.95 -8.61 -9.58
N SER A 115 15.26 -8.86 -9.45
CA SER A 115 16.14 -9.25 -10.56
C SER A 115 16.27 -10.76 -10.78
N ARG A 116 15.63 -11.60 -9.94
CA ARG A 116 15.79 -13.07 -9.97
C ARG A 116 14.68 -13.82 -10.70
N ILE A 117 13.61 -13.13 -11.11
CA ILE A 117 12.51 -13.74 -11.84
C ILE A 117 12.71 -13.41 -13.32
N HIS A 118 13.43 -14.28 -14.02
CA HIS A 118 13.56 -14.32 -15.47
C HIS A 118 12.89 -15.60 -15.98
#